data_AF-A0A7J4QZV9-F1
#
_entry.id   AF-A0A7J4QZV9-F1
#
_cell.length_a   1.000
_cell.length_b   1.000
_cell.length_c   1.000
_cell.angle_alpha   90.00
_cell.angle_beta   90.00
_cell.angle_gamma   90.00
#
_symmetry.space_group_name_H-M   'P 1'
#
loop_
_entity.id
_entity.type
_entity.pdbx_description
1 polymer ?
#
loop_
_entity_poly.entity_id
_entity_poly.type
_entity_poly.pdbx_seq_one_letter_code
_entity_poly.pdbx_strand_id
1 'polypeptide(L)' 'MAKRNHPRRGSMAFSPRKRANRPFGHVKSWPTSDASEVRMQGFAGWKAGMTHVLARDLNPRST' A
#
# COMPACT_ATOMS: atom_id res chain seq x y z
N MET A 1 -20.84 24.87 -19.97
CA MET A 1 -19.49 25.01 -19.37
C MET A 1 -19.48 24.20 -18.07
N ALA A 2 -18.54 23.27 -17.88
CA ALA A 2 -18.45 22.50 -16.63
C ALA A 2 -18.20 23.45 -15.44
N LYS A 3 -18.88 23.27 -14.30
CA LYS A 3 -18.71 24.10 -13.09
C LYS A 3 -17.23 24.11 -12.68
N ARG A 4 -16.60 25.30 -12.72
CA ARG A 4 -15.16 25.55 -12.57
C ARG A 4 -14.58 25.21 -11.18
N ASN A 5 -15.43 24.98 -10.18
CA ASN A 5 -15.04 25.03 -8.77
C ASN A 5 -15.03 23.67 -8.04
N HIS A 6 -15.17 22.54 -8.74
CA HIS A 6 -15.09 21.22 -8.09
C HIS A 6 -13.84 20.46 -8.55
N PRO A 7 -13.05 19.89 -7.62
CA PRO A 7 -11.90 19.06 -7.96
C PRO A 7 -12.32 17.81 -8.74
N ARG A 8 -11.40 17.24 -9.53
CA ARG A 8 -11.68 15.99 -10.26
C ARG A 8 -12.01 14.87 -9.27
N ARG A 9 -13.03 14.07 -9.59
CA ARG A 9 -13.42 12.91 -8.76
C ARG A 9 -12.53 11.71 -9.09
N GLY A 10 -11.86 11.20 -8.06
CA GLY A 10 -10.98 10.03 -8.15
C GLY A 10 -9.60 10.35 -8.74
N SER A 11 -8.64 9.46 -8.49
CA SER A 11 -7.29 9.58 -9.05
C SER A 11 -7.20 8.92 -10.43
N MET A 12 -6.58 9.63 -11.37
CA MET A 12 -6.32 9.15 -12.74
C MET A 12 -5.16 8.16 -12.81
N ALA A 13 -4.30 8.10 -11.78
CA ALA A 13 -3.18 7.17 -11.72
C ALA A 13 -3.61 5.69 -11.62
N PHE A 14 -4.87 5.43 -11.24
CA PHE A 14 -5.45 4.08 -11.15
C PHE A 14 -6.28 3.70 -12.39
N SER A 15 -6.10 4.39 -13.51
CA SER A 15 -6.66 4.01 -14.80
C SER A 15 -5.67 3.12 -15.58
N PRO A 16 -6.13 2.11 -16.34
CA PRO A 16 -7.52 1.68 -16.51
C PRO A 16 -8.06 0.88 -15.32
N ARG A 17 -9.32 1.11 -14.95
CA ARG A 17 -10.03 0.39 -13.88
C ARG A 17 -10.60 -0.93 -14.38
N LYS A 18 -9.72 -1.87 -14.69
CA LYS A 18 -10.07 -3.23 -15.15
C LYS A 18 -9.72 -4.28 -14.09
N ARG A 19 -10.27 -5.49 -14.24
CA ARG A 19 -9.87 -6.64 -13.40
C ARG A 19 -8.38 -6.93 -13.59
N ALA A 20 -7.73 -7.35 -12.51
CA ALA A 20 -6.35 -7.81 -12.59
C ALA A 20 -6.28 -9.11 -13.41
N ASN A 21 -5.17 -9.30 -14.13
CA ASN A 21 -4.95 -10.50 -14.95
C ASN A 21 -4.67 -11.76 -14.12
N ARG A 22 -4.34 -11.60 -12.82
CA ARG A 22 -4.01 -12.69 -11.89
C ARG A 22 -4.62 -12.45 -10.51
N PRO A 23 -4.87 -13.51 -9.72
CA PRO A 23 -5.47 -13.38 -8.40
C PRO A 23 -4.49 -12.88 -7.32
N PHE A 24 -3.18 -12.92 -7.56
CA PHE A 24 -2.14 -12.46 -6.61
C PHE A 24 -1.42 -11.20 -7.10
N GLY A 25 -0.86 -10.43 -6.16
CA GLY A 25 -0.13 -9.20 -6.46
C GLY A 25 1.20 -9.44 -7.20
N HIS A 26 1.64 -8.46 -7.98
CA HIS A 26 2.99 -8.42 -8.53
C HIS A 26 3.84 -7.39 -7.79
N VAL A 27 5.04 -7.78 -7.36
CA VAL A 27 6.02 -6.80 -6.90
C VAL A 27 6.69 -6.18 -8.12
N LYS A 28 6.42 -4.89 -8.37
CA LYS A 28 6.97 -4.16 -9.52
C LYS A 28 8.40 -3.66 -9.29
N SER A 29 8.73 -3.38 -8.03
CA SER A 29 10.02 -2.83 -7.63
C SER A 29 10.38 -3.38 -6.26
N TRP A 30 11.64 -3.78 -6.12
CA TRP A 30 12.22 -4.21 -4.86
C TRP A 30 13.08 -3.08 -4.27
N PRO A 31 13.13 -2.93 -2.93
CA PRO A 31 14.01 -1.94 -2.31
C PRO A 31 15.47 -2.28 -2.59
N THR A 32 16.29 -1.24 -2.80
CA THR A 32 17.75 -1.39 -2.75
C THR A 32 18.14 -1.72 -1.32
N SER A 33 19.04 -2.68 -1.14
CA SER A 33 19.49 -3.12 0.18
C SER A 33 21.00 -2.97 0.30
N ASP A 34 21.43 -2.26 1.36
CA ASP A 34 22.83 -2.18 1.78
C ASP A 34 23.20 -3.31 2.77
N ALA A 35 22.39 -4.37 2.83
CA ALA A 35 22.64 -5.46 3.76
C ALA A 35 23.94 -6.18 3.39
N SER A 36 24.79 -6.41 4.39
CA SER A 36 26.04 -7.16 4.24
C SER A 36 25.81 -8.66 3.96
N GLU A 37 24.59 -9.15 4.18
CA GLU A 37 24.22 -10.55 4.06
C GLU A 37 22.91 -10.72 3.27
N VAL A 38 22.74 -11.91 2.67
CA VAL A 38 21.54 -12.25 1.88
C VAL A 38 20.32 -12.32 2.78
N ARG A 39 19.26 -11.57 2.43
CA ARG A 39 17.99 -11.53 3.16
C ARG A 39 16.79 -11.65 2.24
N MET A 40 15.72 -12.25 2.75
CA MET A 40 14.43 -12.31 2.07
C MET A 40 13.77 -10.91 2.07
N GLN A 41 13.36 -10.43 0.90
CA GLN A 41 12.76 -9.09 0.75
C GLN A 41 11.22 -9.09 0.78
N GLY A 42 10.59 -10.24 0.63
CA GLY A 42 9.13 -10.35 0.64
C GLY A 42 8.65 -11.75 0.97
N PHE A 43 7.43 -11.83 1.48
CA PHE A 43 6.77 -13.08 1.88
C PHE A 43 5.31 -13.07 1.43
N ALA A 44 4.80 -14.23 1.00
CA ALA A 44 3.40 -14.39 0.61
C ALA A 44 2.56 -14.83 1.82
N GLY A 45 1.46 -14.12 2.09
CA GLY A 45 0.52 -14.45 3.16
C GLY A 45 -0.92 -14.44 2.69
N TRP A 46 -1.79 -15.12 3.43
CA TRP A 46 -3.23 -15.14 3.21
C TRP A 46 -3.94 -14.37 4.31
N LYS A 47 -4.90 -13.52 3.93
CA LYS A 47 -5.71 -12.76 4.87
C LYS A 47 -6.66 -13.71 5.61
N ALA A 48 -6.47 -13.87 6.93
CA ALA A 48 -7.36 -14.66 7.78
C ALA A 48 -8.53 -13.84 8.34
N GLY A 49 -8.28 -12.61 8.80
CA GLY A 49 -9.29 -11.78 9.45
C GLY A 49 -8.72 -10.45 9.95
N MET A 50 -9.45 -9.79 10.83
CA MET A 50 -9.02 -8.56 11.52
C MET A 50 -9.30 -8.72 13.02
N THR A 51 -8.48 -8.10 13.86
CA THR A 51 -8.64 -8.08 15.33
C THR A 51 -8.25 -6.72 15.88
N HIS A 52 -8.56 -6.49 17.16
CA HIS A 52 -8.14 -5.30 17.89
C HIS A 52 -6.87 -5.58 18.69
N VAL A 53 -6.03 -4.56 18.84
CA VAL A 53 -4.81 -4.59 19.65
C VAL A 53 -4.81 -3.38 20.58
N LEU A 54 -4.41 -3.58 21.83
CA LEU A 54 -4.06 -2.50 22.75
C LEU A 54 -2.54 -2.30 22.66
N ALA A 55 -2.11 -1.10 22.27
CA ALA A 55 -0.70 -0.74 22.13
C ALA A 55 -0.42 0.64 22.74
N ARG A 56 0.80 0.84 23.24
CA ARG A 56 1.27 2.13 23.76
C ARG A 56 1.91 2.94 22.64
N ASP A 57 1.44 4.16 22.41
CA ASP A 57 2.17 5.13 21.57
C ASP A 57 3.39 5.64 22.34
N LEU A 58 4.55 5.59 21.68
CA LEU A 58 5.84 6.01 22.23
C LEU A 58 6.30 7.35 21.66
N ASN A 59 5.53 7.97 20.75
CA ASN A 59 5.88 9.28 20.21
C ASN A 59 5.73 10.37 21.29
N PRO A 60 6.83 11.00 21.73
CA PRO A 60 6.79 11.98 22.82
C PRO A 60 6.15 13.33 22.41
N ARG A 61 5.93 13.57 21.11
CA ARG A 61 5.36 14.82 20.58
C ARG A 61 3.92 14.66 20.09
N SER A 62 3.32 13.49 20.34
CA SER A 62 1.92 13.22 20.02
C SER A 62 1.06 13.92 21.08
N THR A 63 0.31 14.96 20.69
CA THR A 63 -0.67 15.66 21.52
C THR A 63 -2.09 15.29 21.13
#